data_AF-A0A347AMT8-F1
#
_entry.id   AF-A0A347AMT8-F1
#
_cell.length_a   1.000
_cell.length_b   1.000
_cell.length_c   1.000
_cell.angle_alpha   90.00
_cell.angle_beta   90.00
_cell.angle_gamma   90.00
#
_symmetry.space_group_name_H-M   'P 1'
#
loop_
_entity.id
_entity.type
_entity.pdbx_description
1 polymer ?
#
loop_
_entity_poly.entity_id
_entity_poly.type
_entity_poly.pdbx_seq_one_letter_code
_entity_poly.pdbx_strand_id
1 'polypeptide(L)'
;MVVLSNALTISIYIIGAFILYGLGIIFTALYLLFCLFMEIRLLKKGCVNCYYYGKICAFGKGRLSSYIFKKGDPELFSQKDVSWYTVLPDFLVSLIPIAGGILILIHEFNWLILILMVIIFILSFAGNALIRSLTCKYCRQRELGCPAAELFNK
;
A
#
# COMPACT_ATOMS: atom_id res chain seq x y z
N MET A 1 -13.96 2.11 -8.99
CA MET A 1 -13.18 2.19 -7.73
C MET A 1 -12.12 1.11 -7.59
N VAL A 2 -12.45 -0.17 -7.79
CA VAL A 2 -11.44 -1.27 -7.76
C VAL A 2 -10.28 -1.03 -8.71
N VAL A 3 -10.58 -0.76 -9.98
CA VAL A 3 -9.56 -0.50 -11.02
C VAL A 3 -8.68 0.69 -10.62
N LEU A 4 -9.29 1.82 -10.26
CA LEU A 4 -8.55 3.03 -9.89
C LEU A 4 -7.61 2.83 -8.69
N SER A 5 -8.08 2.15 -7.63
CA SER A 5 -7.29 1.94 -6.42
C SER A 5 -6.10 1.00 -6.66
N ASN A 6 -6.31 -0.05 -7.46
CA ASN A 6 -5.24 -0.97 -7.84
C ASN A 6 -4.29 -0.33 -8.86
N ALA A 7 -4.79 0.48 -9.80
CA ALA A 7 -3.96 1.23 -10.73
C ALA A 7 -2.99 2.15 -9.98
N LEU A 8 -3.47 2.91 -8.98
CA LEU A 8 -2.60 3.74 -8.13
C LEU A 8 -1.51 2.89 -7.46
N THR A 9 -1.90 1.77 -6.83
CA THR A 9 -0.96 0.90 -6.11
C THR A 9 0.10 0.31 -7.04
N ILE A 10 -0.33 -0.21 -8.20
CA ILE A 10 0.56 -0.79 -9.20
C ILE A 10 1.49 0.28 -9.78
N SER A 11 1.00 1.49 -10.05
CA SER A 11 1.84 2.60 -10.52
C SER A 11 2.94 2.93 -9.52
N ILE A 12 2.63 2.99 -8.22
CA ILE A 12 3.65 3.21 -7.17
C ILE A 12 4.72 2.11 -7.21
N TYR A 13 4.31 0.83 -7.31
CA TYR A 13 5.25 -0.28 -7.36
C TYR A 13 6.12 -0.28 -8.63
N ILE A 14 5.53 -0.01 -9.79
CA ILE A 14 6.27 0.03 -11.06
C ILE A 14 7.29 1.17 -11.04
N ILE A 15 6.89 2.37 -10.60
CA ILE A 15 7.81 3.52 -10.51
C ILE A 15 8.92 3.23 -9.52
N GLY A 16 8.60 2.68 -8.34
CA GLY A 16 9.61 2.33 -7.35
C GLY A 16 10.61 1.29 -7.85
N ALA A 17 10.12 0.25 -8.52
CA ALA A 17 10.96 -0.78 -9.14
C ALA A 17 11.86 -0.21 -10.24
N PHE A 18 11.33 0.71 -11.06
CA PHE A 18 12.09 1.37 -12.11
C PHE A 18 13.21 2.25 -11.56
N ILE A 19 12.94 3.04 -10.51
CA ILE A 19 13.99 3.85 -9.85
C ILE A 19 15.09 2.93 -9.31
N LEU A 20 14.71 1.87 -8.59
CA LEU A 20 15.68 0.95 -7.98
C LEU A 20 16.43 0.08 -9.00
N TYR A 21 15.90 -0.09 -10.21
CA TYR A 21 16.64 -0.74 -11.30
C TYR A 21 17.91 0.04 -11.66
N GLY A 22 17.95 1.36 -11.45
CA GLY A 22 19.16 2.16 -11.58
C GLY A 22 20.27 1.77 -10.60
N LEU A 23 19.95 1.09 -9.48
CA LEU A 23 20.93 0.52 -8.55
C LEU A 23 21.27 -0.95 -8.88
N GLY A 24 20.56 -1.56 -9.82
CA GLY A 24 20.75 -2.94 -10.27
C GLY A 24 19.60 -3.87 -9.91
N ILE A 25 19.56 -5.01 -10.62
CA ILE A 25 18.44 -5.97 -10.58
C ILE A 25 18.17 -6.56 -9.19
N ILE A 26 19.20 -6.70 -8.36
CA ILE A 26 19.06 -7.26 -7.00
C ILE A 26 18.18 -6.34 -6.15
N PHE A 27 18.39 -5.02 -6.20
CA PHE A 27 17.57 -4.05 -5.44
C PHE A 27 16.13 -4.03 -5.94
N THR A 28 15.92 -4.09 -7.26
CA THR A 28 14.58 -4.21 -7.84
C THR A 28 13.87 -5.48 -7.38
N ALA A 29 14.54 -6.63 -7.42
CA ALA A 29 13.97 -7.91 -7.00
C ALA A 29 13.58 -7.91 -5.51
N LEU A 30 14.48 -7.41 -4.64
CA LEU A 30 14.20 -7.28 -3.20
C LEU A 30 13.00 -6.35 -2.94
N TYR A 31 12.91 -5.24 -3.65
CA TYR A 31 11.78 -4.32 -3.54
C TYR A 31 10.45 -4.96 -3.97
N LEU A 32 10.43 -5.65 -5.11
CA LEU A 32 9.21 -6.31 -5.59
C LEU A 32 8.78 -7.45 -4.65
N LEU A 33 9.72 -8.21 -4.10
CA LEU A 33 9.45 -9.22 -3.06
C LEU A 33 8.88 -8.58 -1.79
N PHE A 34 9.42 -7.42 -1.38
CA PHE A 34 8.89 -6.65 -0.27
C PHE A 34 7.44 -6.20 -0.52
N CYS A 35 7.14 -5.61 -1.68
CA CYS A 35 5.78 -5.20 -2.05
C CYS A 35 4.81 -6.40 -2.08
N LEU A 36 5.24 -7.54 -2.65
CA LEU A 36 4.45 -8.76 -2.67
C LEU A 36 4.18 -9.29 -1.25
N PHE A 37 5.19 -9.32 -0.39
CA PHE A 37 5.04 -9.71 1.01
C PHE A 37 4.04 -8.82 1.73
N MET A 38 4.08 -7.51 1.48
CA MET A 38 3.13 -6.54 2.04
C MET A 38 1.70 -6.81 1.60
N GLU A 39 1.49 -7.09 0.31
CA GLU A 39 0.19 -7.48 -0.23
C GLU A 39 -0.34 -8.78 0.39
N ILE A 40 0.50 -9.79 0.51
CA ILE A 40 0.14 -11.07 1.16
C ILE A 40 -0.19 -10.84 2.64
N ARG A 41 0.60 -10.03 3.36
CA ARG A 41 0.35 -9.67 4.76
C ARG A 41 -1.01 -8.99 4.91
N LEU A 42 -1.35 -8.04 4.04
CA LEU A 42 -2.65 -7.37 4.04
C LEU A 42 -3.80 -8.36 3.81
N LEU A 43 -3.67 -9.22 2.80
CA LEU A 43 -4.70 -10.22 2.48
C LEU A 43 -4.89 -11.24 3.61
N LYS A 44 -3.80 -11.74 4.19
CA LYS A 44 -3.77 -12.81 5.19
C LYS A 44 -4.09 -12.35 6.61
N LYS A 45 -3.70 -11.13 6.99
CA LYS A 45 -3.90 -10.62 8.36
C LYS A 45 -5.01 -9.59 8.44
N GLY A 46 -5.25 -8.80 7.40
CA GLY A 46 -6.28 -7.76 7.36
C GLY A 46 -7.58 -8.26 6.76
N CYS A 47 -7.56 -8.61 5.47
CA CYS A 47 -8.78 -8.91 4.71
C CYS A 47 -9.55 -10.13 5.20
N VAL A 48 -8.87 -11.14 5.79
CA VAL A 48 -9.53 -12.33 6.38
C VAL A 48 -10.51 -12.00 7.50
N ASN A 49 -10.26 -10.91 8.24
CA ASN A 49 -11.08 -10.46 9.37
C ASN A 49 -11.99 -9.30 8.97
N CYS A 50 -11.93 -8.81 7.73
CA CYS A 50 -12.72 -7.65 7.31
C CYS A 50 -14.16 -8.05 6.96
N TYR A 51 -15.12 -7.14 7.18
CA TYR A 51 -16.51 -7.24 6.73
C TYR A 51 -16.65 -7.60 5.25
N TYR A 52 -15.70 -7.15 4.43
CA TYR A 52 -15.69 -7.41 2.98
C TYR A 52 -15.01 -8.74 2.59
N TYR A 53 -14.66 -9.62 3.53
CA TYR A 53 -14.22 -10.98 3.19
C TYR A 53 -15.30 -11.68 2.35
N GLY A 54 -14.92 -12.18 1.17
CA GLY A 54 -15.86 -12.77 0.21
C GLY A 54 -16.70 -11.76 -0.59
N LYS A 55 -16.53 -10.45 -0.35
CA LYS A 55 -17.25 -9.36 -1.01
C LYS A 55 -16.27 -8.42 -1.73
N ILE A 56 -16.77 -7.66 -2.70
CA ILE A 56 -15.96 -6.66 -3.40
C ILE A 56 -15.90 -5.38 -2.55
N CYS A 57 -14.75 -5.12 -1.92
CA CYS A 57 -14.46 -3.80 -1.35
C CYS A 57 -13.94 -2.83 -2.43
N ALA A 58 -13.75 -1.56 -2.08
CA ALA A 58 -13.20 -0.56 -3.01
C ALA A 58 -11.83 -0.92 -3.62
N PHE A 59 -11.08 -1.82 -2.96
CA PHE A 59 -9.78 -2.32 -3.41
C PHE A 59 -9.87 -3.73 -4.04
N GLY A 60 -11.03 -4.41 -3.96
CA GLY A 60 -11.21 -5.80 -4.42
C GLY A 60 -10.51 -6.87 -3.55
N LYS A 61 -9.68 -6.47 -2.59
CA LYS A 61 -8.85 -7.34 -1.75
C LYS A 61 -9.65 -8.29 -0.85
N GLY A 62 -10.86 -7.90 -0.42
CA GLY A 62 -11.74 -8.77 0.38
C GLY A 62 -12.20 -10.03 -0.36
N ARG A 63 -12.56 -9.89 -1.64
CA ARG A 63 -12.89 -11.03 -2.52
C ARG A 63 -11.65 -11.84 -2.86
N LEU A 64 -10.54 -11.16 -3.17
CA LEU A 64 -9.26 -11.84 -3.46
C LEU A 64 -8.80 -12.69 -2.28
N SER A 65 -8.86 -12.15 -1.05
CA SER A 65 -8.48 -12.86 0.18
C SER A 65 -9.29 -14.14 0.36
N SER A 66 -10.59 -14.13 0.04
CA SER A 66 -11.44 -15.32 0.19
C SER A 66 -11.15 -16.48 -0.75
N TYR A 67 -10.43 -16.24 -1.86
CA TYR A 67 -9.97 -17.31 -2.74
C TYR A 67 -8.67 -17.96 -2.26
N ILE A 68 -7.87 -17.25 -1.46
CA ILE A 68 -6.50 -17.67 -1.10
C ILE A 68 -6.42 -18.11 0.37
N PHE A 69 -7.17 -17.46 1.25
CA PHE A 69 -7.11 -17.67 2.70
C PHE A 69 -8.49 -18.03 3.25
N LYS A 70 -8.51 -18.71 4.39
CA LYS A 70 -9.74 -19.00 5.14
C LYS A 70 -10.21 -17.74 5.85
N LYS A 71 -11.52 -17.65 6.07
CA LYS A 71 -12.14 -16.57 6.84
C LYS A 71 -11.58 -16.59 8.26
N GLY A 72 -11.17 -15.43 8.76
CA GLY A 72 -10.77 -15.25 10.14
C GLY A 72 -11.91 -14.71 10.99
N ASP A 73 -11.57 -14.17 12.15
CA ASP A 73 -12.53 -13.63 13.12
C ASP A 73 -12.69 -12.10 12.91
N PRO A 74 -13.91 -11.61 12.61
CA PRO A 74 -14.18 -10.19 12.48
C PRO A 74 -13.85 -9.35 13.72
N GLU A 75 -13.94 -9.90 14.93
CA GLU A 75 -13.64 -9.16 16.16
C GLU A 75 -12.15 -8.80 16.25
N LEU A 76 -11.29 -9.64 15.68
CA LEU A 76 -9.85 -9.39 15.58
C LEU A 76 -9.49 -8.27 14.59
N PHE A 77 -10.46 -7.70 13.86
CA PHE A 77 -10.21 -6.55 13.00
C PHE A 77 -10.20 -5.24 13.77
N SER A 78 -11.17 -5.04 14.68
CA SER A 78 -11.33 -3.81 15.47
C SER A 78 -10.41 -3.79 16.68
N GLN A 79 -10.06 -4.95 17.25
CA GLN A 79 -9.19 -5.05 18.44
C GLN A 79 -7.69 -4.85 18.15
N LYS A 80 -7.30 -4.47 16.93
CA LYS A 80 -5.88 -4.27 16.60
C LYS A 80 -5.42 -2.89 17.02
N ASP A 81 -4.52 -2.85 17.99
CA ASP A 81 -3.73 -1.65 18.29
C ASP A 81 -2.92 -1.22 17.06
N VAL A 82 -3.23 -0.03 16.54
CA VAL A 82 -2.44 0.58 15.48
C VAL A 82 -1.19 1.20 16.10
N SER A 83 -0.15 0.39 16.21
CA SER A 83 1.18 0.89 16.53
C SER A 83 1.86 1.45 15.26
N TRP A 84 2.81 2.38 15.40
CA TRP A 84 3.65 2.87 14.31
C TRP A 84 4.29 1.74 13.48
N TYR A 85 4.64 0.61 14.12
CA TYR A 85 5.16 -0.57 13.44
C TYR A 85 4.18 -1.22 12.45
N THR A 86 2.88 -0.98 12.58
CA THR A 86 1.88 -1.51 11.65
C THR A 86 1.79 -0.70 10.36
N VAL A 87 2.02 0.62 10.44
CA VAL A 87 1.92 1.58 9.33
C VAL A 87 3.27 1.81 8.65
N LEU A 88 4.38 1.69 9.39
CA LEU A 88 5.74 1.87 8.89
C LEU A 88 6.01 1.09 7.59
N PRO A 89 5.64 -0.19 7.47
CA PRO A 89 5.89 -0.94 6.23
C PRO A 89 5.17 -0.36 5.00
N ASP A 90 4.01 0.30 5.18
CA ASP A 90 3.29 0.93 4.07
C ASP A 90 4.02 2.19 3.59
N PHE A 91 4.68 2.93 4.48
CA PHE A 91 5.55 4.05 4.10
C PHE A 91 6.84 3.59 3.42
N LEU A 92 7.39 2.45 3.83
CA LEU A 92 8.62 1.90 3.23
C LEU A 92 8.46 1.60 1.74
N VAL A 93 7.25 1.30 1.27
CA VAL A 93 6.93 1.13 -0.16
C VAL A 93 7.38 2.31 -1.02
N SER A 94 7.28 3.54 -0.49
CA SER A 94 7.68 4.76 -1.20
C SER A 94 9.03 5.31 -0.73
N LEU A 95 9.36 5.15 0.56
CA LEU A 95 10.63 5.65 1.10
C LEU A 95 11.84 4.89 0.56
N ILE A 96 11.76 3.57 0.36
CA ILE A 96 12.86 2.77 -0.20
C ILE A 96 13.26 3.27 -1.61
N PRO A 97 12.34 3.39 -2.59
CA PRO A 97 12.70 3.89 -3.91
C PRO A 97 13.11 5.36 -3.90
N ILE A 98 12.55 6.21 -3.03
CA ILE A 98 13.01 7.60 -2.87
C ILE A 98 14.46 7.63 -2.38
N ALA A 99 14.82 6.85 -1.36
CA ALA A 99 16.19 6.77 -0.86
C ALA A 99 17.14 6.23 -1.94
N GLY A 100 16.74 5.20 -2.68
CA GLY A 100 17.52 4.69 -3.81
C GLY A 100 17.70 5.73 -4.92
N GLY A 101 16.66 6.49 -5.24
CA GLY A 101 16.73 7.59 -6.19
C GLY A 101 17.70 8.71 -5.76
N ILE A 102 17.72 9.06 -4.47
CA ILE A 102 18.70 10.02 -3.92
C ILE A 102 20.13 9.51 -4.13
N LEU A 103 20.39 8.24 -3.83
CA LEU A 103 21.72 7.64 -4.04
C LEU A 103 22.16 7.69 -5.51
N ILE A 104 21.24 7.41 -6.44
CA ILE A 104 21.49 7.53 -7.88
C ILE A 104 21.83 8.98 -8.24
N LEU A 105 21.01 9.94 -7.83
CA LEU A 105 21.17 11.36 -8.18
C LEU A 105 22.45 11.99 -7.62
N ILE A 106 22.94 11.52 -6.47
CA ILE A 106 24.23 11.97 -5.91
C ILE A 106 25.40 11.47 -6.75
N HIS A 107 25.31 10.25 -7.30
CA HIS A 107 26.36 9.68 -8.13
C HIS A 107 26.35 10.28 -9.55
N GLU A 108 25.18 10.31 -10.18
CA GLU A 108 24.97 10.87 -11.51
C GLU A 108 23.57 11.49 -11.60
N PHE A 109 23.52 12.80 -11.78
CA PHE A 109 22.25 13.51 -11.80
C PHE A 109 21.43 13.17 -13.05
N ASN A 110 20.18 12.77 -12.84
CA ASN A 110 19.26 12.38 -13.90
C ASN A 110 17.85 12.97 -13.69
N TRP A 111 17.41 13.82 -14.60
CA TRP A 111 16.09 14.47 -14.54
C TRP A 111 14.93 13.49 -14.50
N LEU A 112 15.02 12.36 -15.20
CA LEU A 112 13.97 11.35 -15.19
C LEU A 112 13.80 10.75 -13.79
N ILE A 113 14.89 10.40 -13.12
CA ILE A 113 14.85 9.85 -11.75
C ILE A 113 14.26 10.87 -10.78
N LEU A 114 14.67 12.14 -10.88
CA LEU A 114 14.11 13.21 -10.05
C LEU A 114 12.59 13.36 -10.26
N ILE A 115 12.13 13.41 -11.52
CA ILE A 115 10.70 13.52 -11.84
C ILE A 115 9.93 12.30 -11.29
N LEU A 116 10.46 11.09 -11.46
CA LEU A 116 9.82 9.87 -10.95
C LEU A 116 9.75 9.85 -9.42
N MET A 117 10.75 10.37 -8.71
CA MET A 117 10.72 10.55 -7.26
C MET A 117 9.61 11.52 -6.82
N VAL A 118 9.43 12.63 -7.54
CA VAL A 118 8.33 13.57 -7.26
C VAL A 118 6.98 12.91 -7.53
N ILE A 119 6.83 12.17 -8.63
CA ILE A 119 5.60 11.46 -8.97
C ILE A 119 5.27 10.41 -7.91
N ILE A 120 6.21 9.54 -7.52
CA ILE A 120 5.95 8.50 -6.52
C ILE A 120 5.60 9.11 -5.17
N PHE A 121 6.21 10.25 -4.80
CA PHE A 121 5.83 11.00 -3.61
C PHE A 121 4.38 11.47 -3.69
N ILE A 122 3.99 12.17 -4.76
CA ILE A 122 2.62 12.66 -4.95
C ILE A 122 1.60 11.51 -4.94
N LEU A 123 1.87 10.41 -5.66
CA LEU A 123 0.98 9.25 -5.69
C LEU A 123 0.85 8.59 -4.31
N SER A 124 1.96 8.47 -3.57
CA SER A 124 2.00 7.83 -2.26
C SER A 124 1.25 8.62 -1.20
N PHE A 125 1.28 9.95 -1.25
CA PHE A 125 0.60 10.81 -0.27
C PHE A 125 -0.75 11.29 -0.79
N ALA A 126 -0.76 12.16 -1.81
CA ALA A 126 -1.98 12.76 -2.34
C ALA A 126 -2.89 11.72 -3.03
N GLY A 127 -2.30 10.81 -3.82
CA GLY A 127 -3.05 9.74 -4.49
C GLY A 127 -3.78 8.85 -3.48
N ASN A 128 -3.07 8.35 -2.47
CA ASN A 128 -3.68 7.53 -1.42
C ASN A 128 -4.71 8.32 -0.58
N ALA A 129 -4.44 9.60 -0.28
CA ALA A 129 -5.39 10.45 0.44
C ALA A 129 -6.70 10.64 -0.35
N LEU A 130 -6.62 10.86 -1.67
CA LEU A 130 -7.77 10.96 -2.55
C LEU A 130 -8.55 9.64 -2.63
N ILE A 131 -7.88 8.50 -2.79
CA ILE A 131 -8.57 7.21 -2.79
C ILE A 131 -9.28 6.97 -1.45
N ARG A 132 -8.63 7.28 -0.33
CA ARG A 132 -9.24 7.15 1.01
C ARG A 132 -10.45 8.07 1.17
N SER A 133 -10.37 9.34 0.76
CA SER A 133 -11.51 10.26 0.87
C SER A 133 -12.72 9.82 0.03
N LEU A 134 -12.48 9.20 -1.13
CA LEU A 134 -13.52 8.67 -2.00
C LEU A 134 -14.11 7.35 -1.50
N THR A 135 -13.31 6.50 -0.84
CA THR A 135 -13.70 5.12 -0.52
C THR A 135 -14.10 4.92 0.94
N CYS A 136 -13.38 5.53 1.89
CA CYS A 136 -13.63 5.35 3.32
C CYS A 136 -14.96 5.96 3.78
N LYS A 137 -15.52 6.95 3.08
CA LYS A 137 -16.85 7.50 3.37
C LYS A 137 -18.01 6.52 3.13
N TYR A 138 -17.81 5.49 2.31
CA TYR A 138 -18.81 4.47 1.98
C TYR A 138 -18.43 3.08 2.50
N CYS A 139 -17.42 2.99 3.36
CA CYS A 139 -16.86 1.72 3.82
C CYS A 139 -17.60 1.22 5.06
N ARG A 140 -18.31 0.09 4.96
CA ARG A 140 -19.03 -0.50 6.10
C ARG A 140 -18.10 -0.95 7.24
N GLN A 141 -16.86 -1.34 6.93
CA GLN A 141 -15.86 -1.67 7.95
C GLN A 141 -15.49 -0.45 8.80
N ARG A 142 -15.54 0.77 8.26
CA ARG A 142 -15.29 1.99 9.03
C ARG A 142 -16.31 2.17 10.14
N GLU A 143 -17.58 1.90 9.85
CA GLU A 143 -18.69 1.98 10.81
C GLU A 143 -18.62 0.87 11.87
N LEU A 144 -18.07 -0.29 11.52
CA LEU A 144 -17.89 -1.44 12.42
C LEU A 144 -16.59 -1.36 13.27
N GLY A 145 -15.79 -0.32 13.08
CA GLY A 145 -14.45 -0.19 13.67
C GLY A 145 -13.35 -0.45 12.64
N CYS A 146 -12.62 0.61 12.30
CA CYS A 146 -11.43 0.53 11.46
C CYS A 146 -10.28 1.23 12.18
N PRO A 147 -9.29 0.47 12.69
CA PRO A 147 -8.18 1.05 13.45
C PRO A 147 -7.42 2.13 12.65
N ALA A 148 -7.30 1.96 11.34
CA ALA A 148 -6.68 2.97 10.47
C ALA A 148 -7.49 4.28 10.41
N ALA A 149 -8.83 4.23 10.48
CA ALA A 149 -9.66 5.43 10.44
C ALA A 149 -9.55 6.25 11.73
N GLU A 150 -9.30 5.60 12.87
CA GLU A 150 -9.06 6.28 14.15
C GLU A 150 -7.73 7.02 14.16
N LEU A 151 -6.70 6.47 13.50
CA LEU A 151 -5.38 7.09 13.41
C LEU A 151 -5.36 8.41 12.63
N PHE A 152 -6.28 8.59 11.67
CA PHE A 152 -6.35 9.79 10.82
C PHE A 152 -7.46 10.78 11.23
N ASN A 153 -8.20 10.50 12.31
CA ASN A 153 -9.24 11.40 12.88
C ASN A 153 -8.80 12.10 14.18
N LYS A 154 -7.54 11.91 14.60
CA LYS A 154 -6.89 12.75 15.63
C LYS A 154 -6.07 13.83 14.94
#